data_AF-A0A2D2D791-F1
#
_entry.id   AF-A0A2D2D791-F1
#
_cell.length_a   1.000
_cell.length_b   1.000
_cell.length_c   1.000
_cell.angle_alpha   90.00
_cell.angle_beta   90.00
_cell.angle_gamma   90.00
#
_symmetry.space_group_name_H-M   'P 1'
#
loop_
_entity.id
_entity.type
_entity.pdbx_description
1 polymer ?
#
loop_
_entity_poly.entity_id
_entity_poly.type
_entity_poly.pdbx_seq_one_letter_code
_entity_poly.pdbx_strand_id
1 'polypeptide(L)'
;MGITFVVFSTATARYIEKYIGKGDLVHARGRVRQNSYERDDGERVFTVDLICNDFSRLARAADNRDGEYRDAEGRNDSIGRGQRSASSATDDAIPY
;
A
#
# COMPACT_ATOMS: atom_id res chain seq x y z
N MET A 1 0.59 22.30 -0.32
CA MET A 1 0.42 22.24 -1.79
C MET A 1 0.22 20.79 -2.17
N GLY A 2 -0.97 20.41 -2.62
CA GLY A 2 -1.28 19.04 -3.06
C GLY A 2 -1.27 18.96 -4.58
N ILE A 3 -0.95 17.79 -5.13
CA ILE A 3 -1.11 17.52 -6.56
C ILE A 3 -2.53 17.01 -6.81
N THR A 4 -3.19 17.53 -7.85
CA THR A 4 -4.50 17.06 -8.27
C THR A 4 -4.33 16.06 -9.41
N PHE A 5 -5.00 14.92 -9.32
CA PHE A 5 -5.03 13.93 -10.40
C PHE A 5 -6.38 13.99 -11.10
N VAL A 6 -6.38 14.11 -12.43
CA VAL A 6 -7.60 14.21 -13.24
C VAL A 6 -7.71 12.96 -14.12
N VAL A 7 -8.83 12.25 -14.01
CA VAL A 7 -9.11 11.00 -14.76
C VAL A 7 -10.30 11.22 -15.68
N PHE A 8 -10.10 11.05 -16.99
CA PHE A 8 -11.17 11.17 -17.99
C PHE A 8 -11.69 9.81 -18.50
N SER A 9 -10.91 8.75 -18.32
CA SER A 9 -11.31 7.41 -18.76
C SER A 9 -12.43 6.86 -17.87
N THR A 10 -13.59 6.59 -18.47
CA THR A 10 -14.74 5.99 -17.77
C THR A 10 -14.38 4.67 -17.09
N ALA A 11 -13.56 3.84 -17.75
CA ALA A 11 -13.13 2.56 -17.19
C ALA A 11 -12.27 2.76 -15.93
N THR A 12 -11.35 3.73 -15.97
CA THR A 12 -10.47 4.04 -14.83
C THR A 12 -11.25 4.68 -13.69
N ALA A 13 -12.18 5.60 -14.00
CA ALA A 13 -13.04 6.23 -13.00
C ALA A 13 -13.88 5.18 -12.24
N ARG A 14 -14.50 4.22 -12.95
CA ARG A 14 -15.24 3.10 -12.32
C ARG A 14 -14.36 2.19 -11.47
N TYR A 15 -13.14 1.91 -11.93
CA TYR A 15 -12.18 1.15 -11.13
C TYR A 15 -11.84 1.88 -9.82
N ILE A 16 -11.58 3.19 -9.89
CA ILE A 16 -11.27 4.01 -8.72
C ILE A 16 -12.44 4.01 -7.74
N GLU A 17 -13.65 4.32 -8.22
CA GLU A 17 -14.87 4.34 -7.40
C GLU A 17 -15.10 3.02 -6.65
N LYS A 18 -14.85 1.89 -7.32
CA LYS A 18 -15.12 0.57 -6.74
C LYS A 18 -14.03 0.06 -5.80
N TYR A 19 -12.78 0.42 -6.03
CA TYR A 19 -11.65 -0.28 -5.39
C TYR A 19 -10.71 0.60 -4.58
N ILE A 20 -10.76 1.92 -4.71
CA ILE A 20 -9.78 2.83 -4.11
C ILE A 20 -10.40 3.59 -2.94
N GLY A 21 -9.75 3.50 -1.78
CA GLY A 21 -10.14 4.21 -0.57
C GLY A 21 -9.18 5.33 -0.21
N LYS A 22 -9.63 6.23 0.68
CA LYS A 22 -8.75 7.22 1.30
C LYS A 22 -7.60 6.51 2.03
N GLY A 23 -6.37 6.93 1.76
CA GLY A 23 -5.16 6.40 2.40
C GLY A 23 -4.53 5.21 1.68
N ASP A 24 -5.15 4.70 0.60
CA ASP A 24 -4.51 3.70 -0.26
C ASP A 24 -3.26 4.30 -0.90
N LEU A 25 -2.17 3.54 -0.91
CA LEU A 25 -0.98 3.91 -1.68
C LEU A 25 -1.25 3.58 -3.15
N VAL A 26 -1.07 4.57 -4.02
CA VAL A 26 -1.40 4.45 -5.44
C VAL A 26 -0.23 4.84 -6.32
N HIS A 27 -0.17 4.25 -7.51
CA HIS A 27 0.67 4.68 -8.61
C HIS A 27 -0.22 5.32 -9.68
N ALA A 28 0.13 6.54 -10.08
CA ALA A 28 -0.56 7.27 -11.13
C ALA A 28 0.47 7.82 -12.11
N ARG A 29 0.21 7.65 -13.41
CA ARG A 29 1.07 8.13 -14.48
C ARG A 29 0.26 8.87 -15.52
N GLY A 30 0.84 9.94 -16.03
CA GLY A 30 0.16 10.79 -16.99
C GLY A 30 0.98 12.01 -17.37
N ARG A 31 0.28 13.07 -17.78
CA ARG A 31 0.90 14.33 -18.19
C ARG A 31 0.62 15.42 -17.16
N VAL A 32 1.68 16.10 -16.73
CA VAL A 32 1.56 17.27 -15.87
C VAL A 32 1.12 18.47 -16.72
N ARG A 33 0.17 19.24 -16.21
CA ARG A 33 -0.35 20.47 -16.82
C ARG A 33 -0.42 21.56 -15.78
N GLN A 34 0.01 22.75 -16.16
CA GLN A 34 -0.33 23.97 -15.43
C GLN A 34 -1.67 24.46 -15.94
N ASN A 35 -2.54 24.87 -15.02
CA ASN A 35 -3.88 25.36 -15.34
C ASN A 35 -4.21 26.58 -14.48
N SER A 36 -5.15 27.41 -14.92
CA SER A 36 -5.63 28.53 -14.12
C SER A 36 -7.10 28.82 -14.39
N TYR A 37 -7.82 29.29 -13.37
CA TYR A 37 -9.19 29.75 -13.49
C TYR A 37 -9.41 30.99 -12.62
N GLU A 38 -10.45 31.76 -12.92
CA GLU A 38 -10.88 32.88 -12.09
C GLU A 38 -11.96 32.40 -11.11
N ARG A 39 -11.82 32.77 -9.84
CA ARG A 39 -12.85 32.61 -8.82
C ARG A 39 -13.91 33.71 -8.97
N ASP A 40 -15.05 33.51 -8.31
CA ASP A 40 -16.16 34.47 -8.32
C ASP A 40 -15.78 35.86 -7.77
N ASP A 41 -14.74 35.93 -6.93
CA ASP A 41 -14.18 37.17 -6.38
C ASP A 41 -13.16 37.87 -7.31
N GLY A 42 -12.90 37.31 -8.50
CA GLY A 42 -11.94 37.80 -9.47
C GLY A 42 -10.49 37.37 -9.21
N GLU A 43 -10.21 36.57 -8.17
CA GLU A 43 -8.88 36.02 -7.94
C GLU A 43 -8.55 34.95 -8.99
N ARG A 44 -7.42 35.11 -9.69
CA ARG A 44 -6.90 34.06 -10.58
C ARG A 44 -6.10 33.03 -9.79
N VAL A 45 -6.59 31.79 -9.82
CA VAL A 45 -5.98 30.65 -9.14
C VAL A 45 -5.15 29.86 -10.13
N PHE A 46 -3.90 29.55 -9.76
CA PHE A 46 -3.03 28.66 -10.51
C PHE A 46 -3.02 27.26 -9.88
N THR A 47 -3.04 26.24 -10.74
CA THR A 47 -3.11 24.83 -10.35
C THR A 47 -2.12 24.01 -11.17
N VAL A 48 -1.75 22.86 -10.62
CA VAL A 48 -0.95 21.85 -11.31
C VAL A 48 -1.72 20.54 -11.26
N ASP A 49 -2.09 20.04 -12.42
CA ASP A 49 -2.86 18.82 -12.59
C ASP A 49 -2.01 17.72 -13.22
N LEU A 50 -2.13 16.48 -12.74
CA LEU A 50 -1.69 15.29 -13.47
C LEU A 50 -2.89 14.68 -14.20
N ILE A 51 -2.95 14.88 -15.52
CA ILE A 51 -3.91 14.19 -16.38
C ILE A 51 -3.50 12.72 -16.46
N CYS A 52 -4.25 11.84 -15.80
CA CYS A 52 -3.92 10.44 -15.63
C CYS A 52 -4.30 9.60 -16.85
N ASN A 53 -3.34 8.81 -17.31
CA ASN A 53 -3.52 7.81 -18.36
C ASN A 53 -3.51 6.38 -17.79
N ASP A 54 -2.91 6.20 -16.62
CA ASP A 54 -2.67 4.91 -15.98
C ASP A 54 -2.76 5.07 -14.46
N PHE A 55 -3.44 4.15 -13.79
CA PHE A 55 -3.75 4.23 -12.37
C PHE A 55 -3.87 2.84 -11.75
N SER A 56 -3.16 2.61 -10.64
CA SER A 56 -3.22 1.35 -9.89
C SER A 56 -3.05 1.56 -8.39
N ARG A 57 -3.63 0.66 -7.59
CA ARG A 57 -3.33 0.58 -6.15
C ARG A 57 -2.08 -0.26 -5.93
N LEU A 58 -1.16 0.26 -5.11
CA LEU A 58 0.02 -0.44 -4.64
C LEU A 58 -0.22 -1.13 -3.29
N ALA A 59 -0.90 -0.47 -2.34
CA ALA A 59 -1.23 -1.03 -1.03
C ALA A 59 -2.53 -0.45 -0.47
N ARG A 60 -3.24 -1.22 0.38
CA ARG A 60 -4.39 -0.67 1.12
C ARG A 60 -3.94 0.13 2.32
N ALA A 61 -4.77 1.10 2.73
CA ALA A 61 -4.48 1.96 3.87
C ALA A 61 -4.18 1.20 5.19
N ALA A 62 -4.78 0.02 5.41
CA ALA A 62 -4.57 -0.79 6.61
C ALA A 62 -3.24 -1.57 6.59
N ASP A 63 -2.82 -2.04 5.42
CA ASP A 63 -1.59 -2.84 5.25
C ASP A 63 -0.33 -2.04 5.63
N ASN A 64 -0.42 -0.70 5.67
CA ASN A 64 0.66 0.19 6.05
C ASN A 64 0.78 0.45 7.56
N ARG A 65 -0.14 -0.06 8.41
CA ARG A 65 -0.05 0.10 9.88
C ARG A 65 0.73 -1.03 10.57
N ASP A 66 0.97 -2.12 9.85
CA ASP A 66 1.54 -3.34 10.43
C ASP A 66 3.06 -3.48 10.14
N GLY A 67 3.66 -2.48 9.50
CA GLY A 67 5.10 -2.36 9.27
C GLY A 67 5.90 -1.93 10.50
N GLU A 68 5.35 -2.11 11.70
CA GLU A 68 6.06 -1.91 12.96
C GLU A 68 7.04 -3.07 13.14
N TYR A 69 8.32 -2.71 13.29
CA TYR A 69 9.43 -3.62 13.56
C TYR A 69 9.02 -4.58 14.68
N ARG A 70 8.81 -5.87 14.35
CA ARG A 70 8.60 -6.90 15.37
C ARG A 70 9.94 -7.19 16.03
N ASP A 71 10.25 -6.41 17.05
CA ASP A 71 11.29 -6.74 18.02
C ASP A 71 10.97 -8.11 18.62
N ALA A 72 11.92 -9.03 18.45
CA ALA A 72 11.87 -10.37 18.98
C ALA A 72 12.17 -10.32 20.49
N GLU A 73 11.15 -10.12 21.32
CA GLU A 73 11.30 -10.18 22.77
C GLU A 73 10.35 -11.19 23.43
N GLY A 74 10.97 -12.24 23.97
CA GLY A 74 10.65 -12.76 25.29
C GLY A 74 9.34 -13.54 25.45
N ARG A 75 9.32 -14.82 25.07
CA ARG A 75 8.48 -15.82 25.75
C ARG A 75 9.35 -16.91 26.35
N ASN A 76 9.84 -16.60 27.55
CA ASN A 76 10.35 -17.57 28.50
C ASN A 76 9.14 -18.10 29.28
N ASP A 77 8.57 -19.23 28.84
CA ASP A 77 7.60 -19.97 29.64
C ASP A 77 8.21 -21.29 30.10
N SER A 78 8.48 -21.31 31.38
CA SER A 78 9.07 -22.36 32.17
C SER A 78 8.01 -23.41 32.59
N ILE A 79 8.39 -24.69 32.41
CA ILE A 79 8.00 -25.88 33.21
C ILE A 79 6.71 -26.62 32.82
N GLY A 80 6.85 -27.89 32.41
CA GLY A 80 5.72 -28.82 32.28
C GLY A 80 5.98 -30.24 31.74
N ARG A 81 7.01 -30.94 32.23
CA ARG A 81 7.20 -32.41 32.33
C ARG A 81 6.23 -33.33 31.56
N GLY A 82 6.73 -34.04 30.54
CA GLY A 82 6.12 -35.25 29.97
C GLY A 82 7.18 -36.17 29.36
N GLN A 83 7.67 -37.13 30.14
CA GLN A 83 8.70 -38.09 29.75
C GLN A 83 8.14 -39.28 28.94
N ARG A 84 8.96 -39.74 27.97
CA ARG A 84 8.95 -41.02 27.23
C ARG A 84 8.09 -41.02 25.95
N SER A 85 8.56 -41.46 24.78
CA SER A 85 9.44 -42.62 24.51
C SER A 85 10.37 -42.42 23.30
N ALA A 86 11.47 -43.16 23.32
CA ALA A 86 12.58 -43.16 22.37
C ALA A 86 12.34 -43.94 21.07
N SER A 87 13.05 -43.56 19.99
CA SER A 87 13.73 -44.52 19.09
C SER A 87 14.78 -43.84 18.18
N SER A 88 16.01 -44.33 18.32
CA SER A 88 17.18 -44.39 17.41
C SER A 88 17.65 -43.14 16.65
N ALA A 89 18.79 -42.59 17.10
CA ALA A 89 19.84 -42.01 16.22
C ALA A 89 20.34 -43.12 15.25
N THR A 90 20.70 -42.89 13.99
CA THR A 90 21.64 -41.94 13.34
C THR A 90 21.41 -42.05 11.82
N ASP A 91 21.36 -40.94 11.06
CA ASP A 91 22.45 -40.46 10.17
C ASP A 91 22.19 -40.81 8.67
N ASP A 92 22.62 -39.92 7.77
CA ASP A 92 22.64 -40.03 6.29
C ASP A 92 21.39 -39.75 5.42
N ALA A 93 21.31 -38.52 4.88
CA ALA A 93 21.27 -38.18 3.43
C ALA A 93 20.47 -36.89 3.11
N ILE A 94 21.17 -35.84 2.69
CA ILE A 94 20.60 -34.64 2.06
C ILE A 94 20.78 -34.80 0.54
N PRO A 95 19.71 -34.82 -0.29
CA PRO A 95 19.87 -34.72 -1.73
C PRO A 95 19.82 -33.26 -2.20
N TYR A 96 20.71 -32.93 -3.15
CA TYR A 96 20.81 -31.64 -3.86
C TYR A 96 19.55 -31.33 -4.69
#